data_AF-E8QX10-F1
#
_entry.id   AF-E8QX10-F1
#
_cell.length_a   1.000
_cell.length_b   1.000
_cell.length_c   1.000
_cell.angle_alpha   90.00
_cell.angle_beta   90.00
_cell.angle_gamma   90.00
#
_symmetry.space_group_name_H-M   'P 1'
#
loop_
_entity.id
_entity.type
_entity.pdbx_description
1 polymer ?
#
loop_
_entity_poly.entity_id
_entity_poly.type
_entity_poly.pdbx_seq_one_letter_code
_entity_poly.pdbx_strand_id
1 'polypeptide(L)'
;MSKENPQSFQGLTYRVEVSPSGAVPTMPHSPAHDLVALLQILINLQSQTLEAQRQSLELQRQQLELAKETVQVAREQRARQISELERWQASHSEVLDACRESVGQLEQVHAALMRELTEYIADNQENLVEGDFALTDFVDRFGPRLAHLNTMLAVLRPLTLNLKPKAEG
;
A
#
# COMPACT_ATOMS: atom_id res chain seq x y z
N MET A 1 31.47 -15.20 -0.44
CA MET A 1 31.57 -15.59 0.98
C MET A 1 30.15 -15.66 1.55
N SER A 2 29.53 -16.84 1.46
CA SER A 2 28.27 -17.17 2.11
C SER A 2 28.47 -18.50 2.82
N LYS A 3 28.31 -18.53 4.14
CA LYS A 3 28.27 -19.76 4.93
C LYS A 3 26.90 -19.84 5.57
N GLU A 4 25.95 -20.42 4.85
CA GLU A 4 24.75 -20.99 5.44
C GLU A 4 25.15 -22.36 6.04
N ASN A 5 24.99 -22.48 7.35
CA ASN A 5 25.15 -23.73 8.08
C ASN A 5 23.75 -24.20 8.49
N PRO A 6 23.11 -25.14 7.78
CA PRO A 6 21.88 -25.72 8.25
C PRO A 6 22.24 -26.68 9.40
N GLN A 7 22.02 -26.23 10.63
CA GLN A 7 22.06 -27.11 11.79
C GLN A 7 20.99 -28.20 11.63
N SER A 8 21.43 -29.34 11.10
CA SER A 8 21.21 -30.65 11.68
C SER A 8 19.91 -30.81 12.47
N PHE A 9 18.82 -31.06 11.76
CA PHE A 9 17.73 -31.90 12.26
C PHE A 9 18.27 -33.32 12.46
N GLN A 10 18.97 -33.54 13.58
CA GLN A 10 19.21 -34.89 14.07
C GLN A 10 17.98 -35.28 14.87
N GLY A 11 17.08 -36.00 14.21
CA GLY A 11 15.99 -36.71 14.85
C GLY A 11 16.53 -37.50 16.03
N LEU A 12 15.91 -37.30 17.19
CA LEU A 12 16.25 -37.98 18.43
C LEU A 12 15.90 -39.47 18.28
N THR A 13 16.75 -40.25 17.62
CA THR A 13 16.62 -41.70 17.55
C THR A 13 17.10 -42.25 18.89
N TYR A 14 16.15 -42.61 19.75
CA TYR A 14 16.41 -43.37 20.97
C TYR A 14 17.00 -44.73 20.57
N ARG A 15 18.33 -44.83 20.55
CA ARG A 15 19.06 -46.08 20.38
C ARG A 15 19.14 -46.76 21.74
N VAL A 16 18.28 -47.75 21.97
CA VAL A 16 18.37 -48.66 23.14
C VAL A 16 19.43 -49.71 22.82
N GLU A 17 20.64 -49.52 23.34
CA GLU A 17 21.67 -50.56 23.38
C GLU A 17 21.35 -51.53 24.52
N VAL A 18 21.05 -52.80 24.20
CA VAL A 18 20.89 -53.87 25.19
C VAL A 18 22.13 -54.77 25.11
N SER A 19 23.09 -54.57 26.03
CA SER A 19 24.19 -55.52 26.21
C SER A 19 23.79 -56.66 27.16
N PRO A 20 24.11 -57.93 26.83
CA PRO A 20 23.79 -59.07 27.67
C PRO A 20 24.98 -59.38 28.58
N SER A 21 25.00 -58.79 29.78
CA SER A 21 25.78 -59.33 30.90
C SER A 21 25.26 -58.73 32.20
N GLY A 22 24.93 -59.60 33.14
CA GLY A 22 24.29 -59.28 34.41
C GLY A 22 25.14 -58.34 35.26
N ALA A 23 24.67 -57.12 35.40
CA ALA A 23 24.80 -56.30 36.60
C ALA A 23 23.64 -55.32 36.53
N VAL A 24 22.66 -55.46 37.42
CA VAL A 24 21.61 -54.46 37.59
C VAL A 24 22.28 -53.25 38.24
N PRO A 25 22.44 -52.09 37.57
CA PRO A 25 22.66 -50.87 38.31
C PRO A 25 21.30 -50.50 38.87
N THR A 26 21.06 -50.82 40.14
CA THR A 26 19.97 -50.20 40.90
C THR A 26 20.34 -48.73 41.05
N MET A 27 19.98 -47.92 40.06
CA MET A 27 19.87 -46.48 40.23
C MET A 27 18.67 -46.23 41.15
N PRO A 28 18.83 -45.62 42.33
CA PRO A 28 17.70 -45.24 43.15
C PRO A 28 17.13 -43.93 42.61
N HIS A 29 16.55 -43.96 41.42
CA HIS A 29 15.64 -42.89 41.01
C HIS A 29 14.30 -43.21 41.66
N SER A 30 14.08 -42.62 42.83
CA SER A 30 12.77 -42.67 43.44
C SER A 30 11.79 -42.00 42.47
N PRO A 31 10.75 -42.68 41.97
CA PRO A 31 9.83 -42.12 40.98
C PRO A 31 9.13 -40.85 41.49
N ALA A 32 9.08 -40.69 42.82
CA ALA A 32 8.61 -39.47 43.46
C ALA A 32 9.53 -38.25 43.23
N HIS A 33 10.85 -38.45 43.15
CA HIS A 33 11.81 -37.38 42.87
C HIS A 33 11.69 -36.89 41.43
N ASP A 34 11.48 -37.81 40.48
CA ASP A 34 11.33 -37.49 39.05
C ASP A 34 10.01 -36.74 38.78
N LEU A 35 8.91 -37.11 39.45
CA LEU A 35 7.64 -36.36 39.37
C LEU A 35 7.75 -34.95 39.95
N VAL A 36 8.48 -34.78 41.06
CA VAL A 36 8.73 -33.46 41.64
C VAL A 36 9.59 -32.61 40.71
N ALA A 37 10.61 -33.18 40.08
CA ALA A 37 11.43 -32.49 39.08
C ALA A 37 10.59 -32.04 37.86
N LEU A 38 9.70 -32.90 37.35
CA LEU A 38 8.79 -32.56 36.25
C LEU A 38 7.79 -31.46 36.64
N LEU A 39 7.21 -31.51 37.84
CA LEU A 39 6.33 -30.45 38.35
C LEU A 39 7.08 -29.11 38.46
N GLN A 40 8.32 -29.13 38.95
CA GLN A 40 9.17 -27.94 39.03
C GLN A 40 9.44 -27.35 37.64
N ILE A 41 9.73 -28.19 36.64
CA ILE A 41 9.92 -27.77 35.25
C ILE A 41 8.62 -27.15 34.69
N LEU A 42 7.47 -27.78 34.91
CA LEU A 42 6.17 -27.28 34.45
C LEU A 42 5.83 -25.92 35.08
N ILE A 43 6.06 -25.75 36.39
CA ILE A 43 5.85 -24.48 37.08
C ILE A 43 6.78 -23.39 36.52
N ASN A 44 8.03 -23.74 36.24
CA ASN A 44 8.99 -22.81 35.66
C ASN A 44 8.56 -22.38 34.25
N LEU A 45 8.17 -23.32 33.39
CA LEU A 45 7.66 -23.03 32.06
C LEU A 45 6.38 -22.19 32.08
N GLN A 46 5.44 -22.47 33.00
CA GLN A 46 4.25 -21.63 33.19
C GLN A 46 4.62 -20.21 33.61
N SER A 47 5.58 -20.07 34.53
CA SER A 47 6.04 -18.76 34.99
C SER A 47 6.68 -17.97 33.86
N GLN A 48 7.54 -18.61 33.06
CA GLN A 48 8.14 -17.99 31.86
C GLN A 48 7.08 -17.60 30.82
N THR A 49 6.06 -18.45 30.61
CA THR A 49 4.97 -18.18 29.66
C THR A 49 4.15 -16.97 30.10
N LEU A 50 3.81 -16.88 31.39
CA LEU A 50 3.08 -15.73 31.95
C LEU A 50 3.89 -14.45 31.83
N GLU A 51 5.20 -14.50 32.07
CA GLU A 51 6.07 -13.34 31.94
C GLU A 51 6.17 -12.87 30.48
N ALA A 52 6.33 -13.79 29.53
CA ALA A 52 6.32 -13.47 28.11
C ALA A 52 4.98 -12.85 27.66
N GLN A 53 3.86 -13.35 28.18
CA GLN A 53 2.54 -12.77 27.90
C GLN A 53 2.40 -11.35 28.46
N ARG A 54 2.92 -11.08 29.66
CA ARG A 54 2.92 -9.73 30.23
C ARG A 54 3.76 -8.76 29.42
N GLN A 55 4.96 -9.18 29.01
CA GLN A 55 5.83 -8.38 28.14
C GLN A 55 5.17 -8.09 26.79
N SER A 56 4.50 -9.09 26.20
CA SER A 56 3.74 -8.93 24.95
C SER A 56 2.59 -7.92 25.10
N LEU A 57 1.82 -8.00 26.18
CA LEU A 57 0.74 -7.03 26.47
C LEU A 57 1.27 -5.61 26.65
N GLU A 58 2.41 -5.45 27.32
CA GLU A 58 3.04 -4.15 27.50
C GLU A 58 3.52 -3.55 26.17
N LEU A 59 4.17 -4.36 25.33
CA LEU A 59 4.56 -3.94 23.99
C LEU A 59 3.34 -3.54 23.15
N GLN A 60 2.26 -4.32 23.20
CA GLN A 60 1.01 -4.00 22.49
C GLN A 60 0.40 -2.67 22.93
N ARG A 61 0.45 -2.35 24.24
CA ARG A 61 -0.02 -1.06 24.76
C ARG A 61 0.84 0.09 24.22
N GLN A 62 2.15 -0.04 24.24
CA GLN A 62 3.06 0.97 23.70
C GLN A 62 2.85 1.19 22.20
N GLN A 63 2.65 0.11 21.43
CA GLN A 63 2.33 0.19 20.01
C GLN A 63 1.00 0.91 19.76
N LEU A 64 -0.02 0.66 20.58
CA LEU A 64 -1.31 1.33 20.47
C LEU A 64 -1.20 2.83 20.74
N GLU A 65 -0.41 3.25 21.75
CA GLU A 65 -0.20 4.67 22.02
C GLU A 65 0.54 5.37 20.88
N LEU A 66 1.62 4.79 20.36
CA LEU A 66 2.30 5.32 19.17
C LEU A 66 1.37 5.38 17.94
N ALA A 67 0.52 4.37 17.74
CA ALA A 67 -0.46 4.37 16.66
C ALA A 67 -1.50 5.51 16.83
N LYS A 68 -1.93 5.80 18.06
CA LYS A 68 -2.82 6.94 18.33
C LYS A 68 -2.12 8.27 18.04
N GLU A 69 -0.88 8.44 18.48
CA GLU A 69 -0.10 9.66 18.24
C GLU A 69 0.12 9.91 16.75
N THR A 70 0.51 8.88 15.99
CA THR A 70 0.69 9.00 14.52
C THR A 70 -0.60 9.36 13.80
N VAL A 71 -1.74 8.76 14.19
CA VAL A 71 -3.04 9.13 13.64
C VAL A 71 -3.40 10.58 13.99
N GLN A 72 -3.09 11.04 15.21
CA GLN A 72 -3.35 12.41 15.63
C GLN A 72 -2.50 13.40 14.82
N VAL A 73 -1.21 13.15 14.68
CA VAL A 73 -0.31 13.98 13.85
C VAL A 73 -0.77 14.00 12.40
N ALA A 74 -1.18 12.86 11.83
CA ALA A 74 -1.69 12.79 10.47
C ALA A 74 -2.99 13.61 10.30
N ARG A 75 -3.89 13.59 11.29
CA ARG A 75 -5.11 14.41 11.29
C ARG A 75 -4.78 15.90 11.32
N GLU A 76 -3.86 16.31 12.19
CA GLU A 76 -3.43 17.71 12.30
C GLU A 76 -2.73 18.19 11.03
N GLN A 77 -1.84 17.38 10.45
CA GLN A 77 -1.19 17.68 9.19
C GLN A 77 -2.21 17.84 8.06
N ARG A 78 -3.19 16.95 7.97
CA ARG A 78 -4.27 17.04 6.98
C ARG A 78 -5.13 18.29 7.18
N ALA A 79 -5.46 18.64 8.41
CA ALA A 79 -6.21 19.86 8.72
C ALA A 79 -5.43 21.12 8.30
N ARG A 80 -4.12 21.17 8.54
CA ARG A 80 -3.25 22.27 8.08
C ARG A 80 -3.23 22.37 6.57
N GLN A 81 -3.01 21.26 5.87
CA GLN A 81 -3.03 21.21 4.40
C GLN A 81 -4.36 21.71 3.81
N ILE A 82 -5.49 21.31 4.39
CA ILE A 82 -6.81 21.79 3.97
C ILE A 82 -6.91 23.30 4.19
N SER A 83 -6.49 23.82 5.36
CA SER A 83 -6.57 25.24 5.65
C SER A 83 -5.68 26.10 4.75
N GLU A 84 -4.50 25.59 4.36
CA GLU A 84 -3.61 26.25 3.41
C GLU A 84 -4.21 26.26 2.01
N LEU A 85 -4.81 25.14 1.59
CA LEU A 85 -5.51 25.05 0.32
C LEU A 85 -6.69 26.02 0.26
N GLU A 86 -7.53 26.06 1.30
CA GLU A 86 -8.67 26.99 1.39
C GLU A 86 -8.20 28.45 1.34
N ARG A 87 -7.12 28.80 2.05
CA ARG A 87 -6.54 30.14 2.02
C ARG A 87 -6.01 30.49 0.63
N TRP A 88 -5.30 29.55 -0.01
CA TRP A 88 -4.78 29.73 -1.35
C TRP A 88 -5.92 29.92 -2.35
N GLN A 89 -6.99 29.12 -2.26
CA GLN A 89 -8.17 29.24 -3.10
C GLN A 89 -8.85 30.61 -2.92
N ALA A 90 -9.03 31.05 -1.67
CA ALA A 90 -9.63 32.35 -1.38
C ALA A 90 -8.81 33.51 -1.96
N SER A 91 -7.47 33.43 -1.95
CA SER A 91 -6.60 34.46 -2.51
C SER A 91 -6.42 34.38 -4.03
N HIS A 92 -6.82 33.27 -4.67
CA HIS A 92 -6.65 33.04 -6.12
C HIS A 92 -7.98 32.73 -6.83
N SER A 93 -9.09 33.28 -6.33
CA SER A 93 -10.43 33.06 -6.90
C SER A 93 -10.51 33.43 -8.39
N GLU A 94 -9.91 34.54 -8.81
CA GLU A 94 -9.87 34.96 -10.23
C GLU A 94 -9.19 33.93 -11.14
N VAL A 95 -8.08 33.33 -10.68
CA VAL A 95 -7.35 32.29 -11.44
C VAL A 95 -8.24 31.05 -11.59
N LEU A 96 -8.96 30.70 -10.54
CA LEU A 96 -9.84 29.53 -10.52
C LEU A 96 -11.06 29.72 -11.41
N ASP A 97 -11.62 30.92 -11.46
CA ASP A 97 -12.71 31.27 -12.38
C ASP A 97 -12.22 31.26 -13.84
N ALA A 98 -11.04 31.82 -14.11
CA ALA A 98 -10.40 31.73 -15.42
C ALA A 98 -10.11 30.27 -15.83
N CYS A 99 -9.67 29.41 -14.90
CA CYS A 99 -9.52 27.98 -15.16
C CYS A 99 -10.85 27.30 -15.48
N ARG A 100 -11.95 27.67 -14.81
CA ARG A 100 -13.29 27.13 -15.08
C ARG A 100 -13.77 27.48 -16.48
N GLU A 101 -13.61 28.74 -16.87
CA GLU A 101 -13.93 29.20 -18.22
C GLU A 101 -13.06 28.47 -19.25
N SER A 102 -11.75 28.39 -19.00
CA SER A 102 -10.79 27.73 -19.88
C SER A 102 -11.09 26.24 -20.06
N VAL A 103 -11.53 25.53 -19.01
CA VAL A 103 -11.95 24.12 -19.13
C VAL A 103 -13.13 23.98 -20.08
N GLY A 104 -14.16 24.84 -19.95
CA GLY A 104 -15.31 24.80 -20.85
C GLY A 104 -14.92 25.08 -22.31
N GLN A 105 -14.00 26.01 -22.54
CA GLN A 105 -13.46 26.30 -23.87
C GLN A 105 -12.62 25.12 -24.42
N LEU A 106 -11.76 24.53 -23.59
CA LEU A 106 -10.95 23.37 -23.98
C LEU A 106 -11.79 22.13 -24.26
N GLU A 107 -12.89 21.93 -23.54
CA GLU A 107 -13.84 20.84 -23.83
C GLU A 107 -14.54 21.03 -25.18
N GLN A 108 -14.87 22.28 -25.54
CA GLN A 108 -15.39 22.58 -26.88
C GLN A 108 -14.35 22.31 -27.97
N VAL A 109 -13.09 22.72 -27.76
CA VAL A 109 -11.98 22.43 -28.70
C VAL A 109 -11.74 20.93 -28.82
N HIS A 110 -11.76 20.20 -27.70
CA HIS A 110 -11.62 18.74 -27.69
C HIS A 110 -12.76 18.07 -28.47
N ALA A 111 -14.00 18.51 -28.27
CA ALA A 111 -15.15 17.98 -29.02
C ALA A 111 -15.06 18.27 -30.52
N ALA A 112 -14.57 19.45 -30.91
CA ALA A 112 -14.32 19.80 -32.31
C ALA A 112 -13.24 18.89 -32.92
N LEU A 113 -12.12 18.68 -32.22
CA LEU A 113 -11.04 17.79 -32.68
C LEU A 113 -11.53 16.34 -32.83
N MET A 114 -12.34 15.85 -31.89
CA MET A 114 -12.92 14.51 -31.98
C MET A 114 -13.86 14.36 -33.18
N ARG A 115 -14.59 15.42 -33.53
CA ARG A 115 -15.43 15.44 -34.73
C ARG A 115 -14.58 15.36 -36.00
N GLU A 116 -13.58 16.21 -36.12
CA GLU A 116 -12.65 16.20 -37.27
C GLU A 116 -11.97 14.84 -37.44
N LEU A 117 -11.52 14.25 -36.32
CA LEU A 117 -10.93 12.91 -36.30
C LEU A 117 -11.92 11.86 -36.81
N THR A 118 -13.17 11.91 -36.34
CA THR A 118 -14.21 10.94 -36.70
C THR A 118 -14.60 11.07 -38.18
N GLU A 119 -14.71 12.29 -38.68
CA GLU A 119 -14.98 12.59 -40.10
C GLU A 119 -13.83 12.07 -40.98
N TYR A 120 -12.57 12.33 -40.60
CA TYR A 120 -11.41 11.82 -41.33
C TYR A 120 -11.39 10.28 -41.40
N ILE A 121 -11.70 9.59 -40.29
CA ILE A 121 -11.77 8.12 -40.27
C ILE A 121 -12.88 7.63 -41.21
N ALA A 122 -14.05 8.25 -41.18
CA ALA A 122 -15.17 7.86 -42.02
C ALA A 122 -14.83 7.99 -43.52
N ASP A 123 -14.13 9.06 -43.90
CA ASP A 123 -13.76 9.33 -45.29
C ASP A 123 -12.57 8.48 -45.79
N ASN A 124 -11.73 7.95 -44.88
CA ASN A 124 -10.46 7.29 -45.23
C ASN A 124 -10.31 5.87 -44.68
N GLN A 125 -11.39 5.24 -44.21
CA GLN A 125 -11.37 3.97 -43.48
C GLN A 125 -10.57 2.86 -44.20
N GLU A 126 -10.80 2.67 -45.50
CA GLU A 126 -10.15 1.62 -46.29
C GLU A 126 -8.63 1.84 -46.37
N ASN A 127 -8.21 3.09 -46.64
CA ASN A 127 -6.80 3.48 -46.69
C ASN A 127 -6.11 3.36 -45.32
N LEU A 128 -6.83 3.65 -44.23
CA LEU A 128 -6.30 3.57 -42.86
C LEU A 128 -6.05 2.12 -42.42
N VAL A 129 -6.86 1.17 -42.91
CA VAL A 129 -6.70 -0.26 -42.58
C VAL A 129 -5.60 -0.89 -43.42
N GLU A 130 -5.48 -0.49 -44.68
CA GLU A 130 -4.58 -1.15 -45.64
C GLU A 130 -3.21 -0.46 -45.79
N GLY A 131 -3.09 0.82 -45.41
CA GLY A 131 -1.92 1.65 -45.70
C GLY A 131 -1.21 2.22 -44.46
N ASP A 132 0.02 1.77 -44.21
CA ASP A 132 0.91 2.29 -43.14
C ASP A 132 1.15 3.80 -43.26
N PHE A 133 1.22 4.34 -44.48
CA PHE A 133 1.39 5.76 -44.71
C PHE A 133 0.17 6.58 -44.24
N ALA A 134 -1.04 6.14 -44.58
CA ALA A 134 -2.27 6.82 -44.18
C ALA A 134 -2.49 6.74 -42.67
N LEU A 135 -2.15 5.60 -42.06
CA LEU A 135 -2.19 5.45 -40.60
C LEU A 135 -1.17 6.36 -39.90
N THR A 136 0.05 6.46 -40.42
CA THR A 136 1.09 7.33 -39.86
C THR A 136 0.69 8.81 -39.97
N ASP A 137 0.20 9.25 -41.13
CA ASP A 137 -0.31 10.61 -41.32
C ASP A 137 -1.47 10.93 -40.36
N PHE A 138 -2.40 9.99 -40.18
CA PHE A 138 -3.49 10.12 -39.21
C PHE A 138 -2.97 10.30 -37.78
N VAL A 139 -2.05 9.44 -37.34
CA VAL A 139 -1.46 9.51 -36.00
C VAL A 139 -0.70 10.83 -35.80
N ASP A 140 0.08 11.27 -36.79
CA ASP A 140 0.83 12.53 -36.71
C ASP A 140 -0.09 13.75 -36.68
N ARG A 141 -1.21 13.70 -37.42
CA ARG A 141 -2.19 14.80 -37.49
C ARG A 141 -3.00 14.95 -36.22
N PHE A 142 -3.46 13.85 -35.63
CA PHE A 142 -4.43 13.87 -34.52
C PHE A 142 -3.82 13.49 -33.16
N GLY A 143 -2.85 12.57 -33.13
CA GLY A 143 -2.29 11.97 -31.91
C GLY A 143 -1.68 13.00 -30.95
N PRO A 144 -0.66 13.78 -31.35
CA PRO A 144 -0.03 14.77 -30.48
C PRO A 144 -1.01 15.81 -29.94
N ARG A 145 -1.93 16.30 -30.80
CA ARG A 145 -2.94 17.29 -30.42
C ARG A 145 -3.90 16.74 -29.37
N LEU A 146 -4.41 15.52 -29.58
CA LEU A 146 -5.34 14.88 -28.65
C LEU A 146 -4.67 14.56 -27.31
N ALA A 147 -3.43 14.06 -27.33
CA ALA A 147 -2.66 13.79 -26.12
C ALA A 147 -2.41 15.05 -25.28
N HIS A 148 -2.03 16.16 -25.93
CA HIS A 148 -1.80 17.43 -25.25
C HIS A 148 -3.10 18.01 -24.67
N LEU A 149 -4.20 18.02 -25.42
CA LEU A 149 -5.50 18.48 -24.94
C LEU A 149 -5.99 17.68 -23.74
N ASN A 150 -5.86 16.35 -23.78
CA ASN A 150 -6.21 15.48 -22.65
C ASN A 150 -5.35 15.77 -21.42
N THR A 151 -4.06 16.03 -21.60
CA THR A 151 -3.16 16.40 -20.50
C THR A 151 -3.56 17.74 -19.88
N MET A 152 -3.87 18.75 -20.70
CA MET A 152 -4.33 20.05 -20.21
C MET A 152 -5.64 19.93 -19.41
N LEU A 153 -6.62 19.18 -19.93
CA LEU A 153 -7.88 18.93 -19.23
C LEU A 153 -7.68 18.15 -17.92
N ALA A 154 -6.77 17.17 -17.89
CA ALA A 154 -6.46 16.40 -16.69
C ALA A 154 -5.84 17.27 -15.58
N VAL A 155 -5.05 18.29 -15.94
CA VAL A 155 -4.47 19.25 -14.98
C VAL A 155 -5.51 20.25 -14.49
N LEU A 156 -6.37 20.76 -15.38
CA LEU A 156 -7.30 21.84 -15.05
C LEU A 156 -8.57 21.37 -14.33
N ARG A 157 -9.12 20.19 -14.65
CA ARG A 157 -10.36 19.68 -14.04
C ARG A 157 -10.31 19.55 -12.51
N PRO A 158 -9.24 19.01 -11.89
CA PRO A 158 -9.15 18.95 -10.43
C PRO A 158 -9.17 20.34 -9.77
N LEU A 159 -8.67 21.37 -10.45
CA LEU A 159 -8.67 22.74 -9.94
C LEU A 159 -10.08 23.33 -9.91
N THR A 160 -10.95 22.93 -10.84
CA THR A 160 -12.32 23.44 -10.94
C THR A 160 -13.32 22.68 -10.05
N LEU A 161 -13.06 21.41 -9.73
CA LEU A 161 -13.91 20.54 -8.91
C LEU A 161 -13.72 20.72 -7.39
N ASN A 162 -12.53 21.12 -6.95
CA ASN A 162 -12.23 21.31 -5.52
C ASN A 162 -12.70 22.66 -4.95
N LEU A 163 -13.54 23.38 -5.70
CA LEU A 163 -14.15 24.64 -5.28
C LEU A 163 -15.57 24.35 -4.83
N LYS A 164 -15.79 24.36 -3.52
CA LYS A 164 -17.16 24.36 -3.00
C LYS A 164 -17.80 25.69 -3.43
N PRO A 165 -18.98 25.69 -4.09
CA PRO A 165 -19.65 26.93 -4.42
C PRO A 165 -19.87 27.72 -3.14
N LYS A 166 -19.52 29.01 -3.16
CA LYS A 166 -19.79 29.95 -2.08
C LYS A 166 -21.29 29.89 -1.82
N ALA A 167 -21.69 29.33 -0.67
CA ALA A 167 -23.08 29.37 -0.25
C ALA A 167 -23.43 30.84 -0.03
N GLU A 168 -24.17 31.43 -0.97
CA GLU A 168 -24.79 32.73 -0.81
C GLU A 168 -25.84 32.59 0.31
N GLY A 169 -25.65 33.36 1.37
CA GLY A 169 -26.60 33.54 2.46
C GLY A 169 -27.28 34.90 2.36
#